data_AF-M5P9H2-F1
#
_entry.id   AF-M5P9H2-F1
#
_cell.length_a   1.000
_cell.length_b   1.000
_cell.length_c   1.000
_cell.angle_alpha   90.00
_cell.angle_beta   90.00
_cell.angle_gamma   90.00
#
_symmetry.space_group_name_H-M   'P 1'
#
loop_
_entity.id
_entity.type
_entity.pdbx_description
1 polymer ?
#
loop_
_entity_poly.entity_id
_entity_poly.type
_entity_poly.pdbx_seq_one_letter_code
_entity_poly.pdbx_strand_id
1 'polypeptide(L)' 'MQHEKSMEFLQIAMKYVPEAKEEMEKAGIELSPEMLQPFMTLFTKVMAEAYELGKTDAGSDS' A
#
# COMPACT_ATOMS: atom_id res chain seq x y z
N MET A 1 1.78 10.78 -14.03
CA MET A 1 2.91 10.26 -13.22
C MET A 1 2.50 9.81 -11.81
N GLN A 2 2.20 10.70 -10.85
CA GLN A 2 1.89 10.25 -9.47
C GLN A 2 0.64 9.36 -9.41
N HIS A 3 -0.44 9.74 -10.12
CA HIS A 3 -1.68 8.97 -10.18
C HIS A 3 -1.55 7.64 -10.96
N GLU A 4 -0.62 7.54 -11.91
CA GLU A 4 -0.34 6.28 -12.63
C GLU A 4 0.42 5.32 -11.73
N LYS A 5 1.41 5.82 -10.98
CA LYS A 5 2.12 5.05 -9.96
C LYS A 5 1.19 4.57 -8.84
N SER A 6 0.23 5.39 -8.42
CA SER A 6 -0.80 4.98 -7.45
C SER A 6 -1.62 3.76 -7.90
N MET A 7 -1.92 3.64 -9.20
CA MET A 7 -2.65 2.47 -9.72
C MET A 7 -1.77 1.22 -9.77
N GLU A 8 -0.51 1.34 -10.16
CA GLU A 8 0.46 0.24 -10.12
C GLU A 8 0.67 -0.27 -8.68
N PHE A 9 0.78 0.66 -7.74
CA PHE A 9 0.89 0.40 -6.30
C PHE A 9 -0.32 -0.34 -5.74
N LEU A 10 -1.54 0.05 -6.13
CA LEU A 10 -2.75 -0.67 -5.76
C LEU A 10 -2.78 -2.09 -6.36
N GLN A 11 -2.36 -2.26 -7.61
CA GLN A 11 -2.27 -3.59 -8.24
C GLN A 11 -1.29 -4.51 -7.51
N ILE A 12 -0.16 -3.98 -7.06
CA ILE A 12 0.80 -4.73 -6.24
C ILE A 12 0.15 -5.10 -4.91
N ALA A 13 -0.45 -4.14 -4.20
CA ALA A 13 -1.09 -4.37 -2.91
C ALA A 13 -2.17 -5.46 -2.97
N MET A 14 -3.01 -5.45 -4.01
CA MET A 14 -4.08 -6.44 -4.19
C MET A 14 -3.56 -7.88 -4.29
N LYS A 15 -2.31 -8.10 -4.72
CA LYS A 15 -1.69 -9.44 -4.73
C LYS A 15 -1.43 -9.97 -3.33
N TYR A 16 -1.21 -9.09 -2.36
CA TYR A 16 -0.86 -9.43 -0.97
C TYR A 16 -2.07 -9.38 -0.02
N VAL A 17 -3.21 -8.83 -0.47
CA VAL A 17 -4.46 -8.84 0.33
C VAL A 17 -4.85 -10.24 0.82
N PRO A 18 -4.74 -11.33 0.02
CA PRO A 18 -5.06 -12.67 0.52
C PRO A 18 -4.16 -13.14 1.66
N GLU A 19 -2.86 -12.84 1.61
CA GLU A 19 -1.89 -13.20 2.65
C GLU A 19 -2.16 -12.40 3.94
N ALA A 20 -2.37 -11.09 3.80
CA ALA A 20 -2.75 -10.24 4.94
C ALA A 20 -4.07 -10.71 5.58
N LYS A 21 -5.04 -11.13 4.75
CA LYS A 21 -6.31 -11.69 5.24
C LYS A 21 -6.07 -12.96 6.06
N GLU A 22 -5.24 -13.89 5.58
CA GLU A 22 -4.94 -15.13 6.29
C GLU A 22 -4.30 -14.87 7.66
N GLU A 23 -3.33 -13.95 7.73
CA GLU A 23 -2.67 -13.58 9.00
C GLU A 23 -3.63 -12.89 9.97
N MET A 24 -4.53 -12.06 9.47
CA MET A 24 -5.55 -11.40 10.29
C MET A 24 -6.58 -12.40 10.83
N GLU A 25 -7.01 -13.37 10.01
CA GLU A 25 -7.88 -14.47 10.46
C GLU A 25 -7.22 -15.32 11.55
N LYS A 26 -5.92 -15.64 11.43
CA LYS A 26 -5.14 -16.32 12.49
C LYS A 26 -5.10 -15.52 13.79
N ALA A 27 -5.07 -14.20 13.70
CA ALA A 27 -5.12 -13.29 14.85
C ALA A 27 -6.54 -13.11 15.42
N GLY A 28 -7.56 -13.75 14.85
CA GLY A 28 -8.96 -13.60 15.24
C GLY A 28 -9.59 -12.29 14.78
N ILE A 29 -8.97 -11.61 13.81
CA ILE A 29 -9.46 -10.37 13.20
C ILE A 29 -10.13 -10.72 11.88
N GLU A 30 -11.45 -10.60 11.82
CA GLU A 30 -12.18 -10.80 10.57
C GLU A 30 -11.96 -9.62 9.64
N LEU A 31 -11.50 -9.85 8.40
CA LEU A 31 -11.26 -8.77 7.44
C LEU A 31 -12.57 -8.44 6.70
N SER A 32 -13.16 -7.27 6.99
CA SER A 32 -14.34 -6.79 6.25
C SER A 32 -13.97 -5.74 5.20
N PRO A 33 -14.74 -5.61 4.10
CA PRO A 33 -14.53 -4.57 3.10
C PRO A 33 -14.57 -3.14 3.68
N GLU A 34 -15.40 -2.90 4.71
CA GLU A 34 -15.48 -1.59 5.37
C GLU A 34 -14.20 -1.26 6.15
N MET A 35 -13.56 -2.27 6.75
CA MET A 35 -12.27 -2.09 7.42
C MET A 35 -11.12 -1.88 6.43
N LEU A 36 -11.16 -2.53 5.27
CA LEU A 36 -10.13 -2.42 4.23
C LEU A 36 -10.00 -1.01 3.67
N GLN A 37 -11.11 -0.28 3.49
CA GLN A 37 -11.10 1.04 2.85
C GLN A 37 -10.18 2.09 3.54
N PRO A 38 -10.27 2.32 4.87
CA PRO A 38 -9.35 3.23 5.56
C PRO A 38 -7.90 2.76 5.50
N PHE A 39 -7.64 1.45 5.57
CA PHE A 39 -6.28 0.92 5.44
C PHE A 39 -5.71 1.13 4.03
N MET A 40 -6.49 0.92 2.98
CA MET A 40 -6.05 1.18 1.60
C MET A 40 -5.77 2.68 1.37
N THR A 41 -6.55 3.55 2.02
CA THR A 41 -6.31 5.01 1.99
C THR A 41 -5.02 5.39 2.69
N LEU A 42 -4.73 4.78 3.85
CA LEU A 42 -3.46 5.00 4.55
C LEU A 42 -2.27 4.44 3.75
N PHE A 43 -2.42 3.23 3.23
CA PHE A 43 -1.39 2.55 2.44
C PHE A 43 -0.98 3.37 1.22
N THR A 44 -1.94 3.90 0.46
CA THR A 44 -1.63 4.74 -0.72
C THR A 44 -0.88 6.02 -0.36
N LYS A 45 -1.16 6.63 0.80
CA LYS A 45 -0.39 7.78 1.32
C LYS A 45 1.05 7.40 1.66
N VAL A 46 1.24 6.32 2.42
CA VAL A 46 2.58 5.82 2.79
C VAL A 46 3.42 5.50 1.55
N MET A 47 2.81 4.85 0.55
CA MET A 47 3.49 4.51 -0.72
C MET A 47 3.87 5.76 -1.52
N ALA A 48 3.02 6.80 -1.51
CA ALA A 48 3.32 8.07 -2.15
C ALA A 48 4.50 8.79 -1.48
N GLU A 49 4.54 8.82 -0.14
CA GLU A 49 5.66 9.39 0.62
C GLU A 49 6.96 8.60 0.39
N ALA A 50 6.90 7.26 0.43
CA ALA A 50 8.05 6.41 0.16
C ALA A 50 8.60 6.58 -1.27
N TYR A 51 7.71 6.78 -2.26
CA TYR A 51 8.12 7.05 -3.63
C TYR A 51 8.85 8.39 -3.78
N GLU A 52 8.34 9.45 -3.13
CA GLU A 52 9.02 10.75 -3.14
C GLU A 52 10.35 10.69 -2.39
N LEU A 53 10.43 9.98 -1.26
CA LEU A 53 11.70 9.74 -0.56
C LEU A 53 12.71 9.04 -1.48
N GLY A 54 12.33 7.95 -2.14
CA GLY A 54 13.23 7.24 -3.06
C GLY A 54 13.67 8.07 -4.26
N LYS A 55 12.83 9.00 -4.73
CA LYS A 55 13.21 9.97 -5.77
C LYS A 55 14.19 11.02 -5.26
N THR A 56 14.00 11.51 -4.04
CA THR A 56 14.95 12.42 -3.39
C THR A 56 16.29 11.73 -3.24
N ASP A 57 16.32 10.51 -2.69
CA ASP A 57 17.56 9.74 -2.48
C ASP A 57 18.31 9.49 -3.80
N ALA A 58 17.58 9.09 -4.86
CA ALA A 58 18.17 8.90 -6.19
C ALA A 58 18.69 10.20 -6.83
N GLY A 59 18.06 11.34 -6.51
CA GLY A 59 18.47 12.66 -7.00
C GLY A 59 19.58 13.31 -6.17
N SER A 60 19.76 12.91 -4.90
CA SER A 60 20.84 13.38 -4.02
C SER A 60 22.19 12.71 -4.30
N ASP A 61 22.20 11.60 -5.04
CA ASP A 61 23.42 10.93 -5.52
C ASP A 61 23.88 11.43 -6.92
N SER A 62 23.33 12.54 -7.42
CA SER A 62 23.67 13.16 -8.72
C SER A 62 24.58 14.38 -8.61
#